data_AF-A0A2H0VL92-F1
#
_entry.id   AF-A0A2H0VL92-F1
#
_cell.length_a   1.000
_cell.length_b   1.000
_cell.length_c   1.000
_cell.angle_alpha   90.00
_cell.angle_beta   90.00
_cell.angle_gamma   90.00
#
_symmetry.space_group_name_H-M   'P 1'
#
loop_
_entity.id
_entity.type
_entity.pdbx_description
1 polymer ?
#
loop_
_entity_poly.entity_id
_entity_poly.type
_entity_poly.pdbx_seq_one_letter_code
_entity_poly.pdbx_strand_id
1 'polypeptide(L)'
;MMLHFVGLCVTMCDMEIELSELQWDDFNISHIAKHDVSANEVEEACKNQIDVLSGYDSRQMLFGKTNNGRYVTVILTKKTGSTYYVVTARDTSKKERRYVYDQENK
;
A
#
# COMPACT_ATOMS: atom_id res chain seq x y z
N MET A 1 -17.60 25.17 -24.70
CA MET A 1 -18.24 25.21 -23.36
C MET A 1 -17.22 24.70 -22.37
N MET A 2 -16.66 25.64 -21.63
CA MET A 2 -15.49 25.52 -20.77
C MET A 2 -15.96 24.97 -19.42
N LEU A 3 -15.66 23.70 -19.13
CA LEU A 3 -15.79 23.17 -17.78
C LEU A 3 -14.40 23.18 -17.14
N HIS A 4 -14.15 24.24 -16.38
CA HIS A 4 -13.07 24.29 -15.41
C HIS A 4 -13.38 23.31 -14.27
N PHE A 5 -12.72 22.16 -14.26
CA PHE A 5 -12.51 21.37 -13.05
C PHE A 5 -11.10 21.62 -12.56
N VAL A 6 -11.01 22.33 -11.44
CA VAL A 6 -9.77 22.59 -10.71
C VAL A 6 -9.50 21.40 -9.81
N GLY A 7 -8.27 20.87 -9.85
CA GLY A 7 -7.64 20.25 -8.69
C GLY A 7 -7.49 18.73 -8.75
N LEU A 8 -6.24 18.30 -8.99
CA LEU A 8 -5.71 16.93 -8.99
C LEU A 8 -6.24 16.01 -10.11
N CYS A 9 -5.61 16.15 -11.27
CA CYS A 9 -5.33 15.02 -12.15
C CYS A 9 -4.45 14.02 -11.38
N VAL A 10 -5.06 13.16 -10.54
CA VAL A 10 -4.44 11.88 -10.22
C VAL A 10 -4.73 11.03 -11.44
N THR A 11 -3.79 11.02 -12.37
CA THR A 11 -3.73 10.00 -13.41
C THR A 11 -3.94 8.66 -12.69
N MET A 12 -5.04 7.95 -12.98
CA MET A 12 -5.17 6.52 -12.69
C MET A 12 -4.08 5.84 -13.51
N CYS A 13 -2.86 5.89 -12.99
CA CYS A 13 -1.73 5.18 -13.49
C CYS A 13 -1.82 3.88 -12.69
N ASP A 14 -2.28 2.80 -13.32
CA ASP A 14 -2.14 1.45 -12.80
C ASP A 14 -0.64 1.24 -12.56
N MET A 15 -0.22 1.54 -11.33
CA MET A 15 1.16 1.51 -10.90
C MET A 15 1.34 0.18 -10.20
N GLU A 16 1.59 -0.87 -10.96
CA GLU A 16 2.12 -2.09 -10.38
C GLU A 16 3.52 -1.81 -9.84
N ILE A 17 3.78 -2.17 -8.58
CA ILE A 17 5.13 -2.13 -8.05
C ILE A 17 5.78 -3.47 -8.32
N GLU A 18 6.94 -3.47 -8.99
CA GLU A 18 7.79 -4.65 -9.03
C GLU A 18 8.49 -4.79 -7.68
N LEU A 19 7.79 -5.37 -6.71
CA LEU A 19 8.32 -5.65 -5.38
C LEU A 19 8.98 -7.03 -5.40
N SER A 20 10.31 -7.06 -5.35
CA SER A 20 11.08 -8.31 -5.25
C SER A 20 11.47 -8.62 -3.81
N GLU A 21 11.70 -7.59 -3.00
CA GLU A 21 12.22 -7.73 -1.64
C GLU A 21 11.69 -6.63 -0.72
N LEU A 22 11.36 -7.03 0.51
CA LEU A 22 11.05 -6.12 1.62
C LEU A 22 12.23 -6.07 2.58
N GLN A 23 12.70 -4.85 2.86
CA GLN A 23 13.72 -4.61 3.86
C GLN A 23 13.07 -4.53 5.25
N TRP A 24 13.42 -5.49 6.10
CA TRP A 24 12.99 -5.58 7.50
C TRP A 24 14.13 -5.22 8.45
N ASP A 25 13.81 -4.51 9.52
CA ASP A 25 14.68 -4.22 10.66
C ASP A 25 13.89 -4.31 11.98
N ASP A 26 14.57 -4.36 13.12
CA ASP A 26 13.89 -4.49 14.42
C ASP A 26 12.93 -3.31 14.70
N PHE A 27 13.23 -2.13 14.13
CA PHE A 27 12.41 -0.95 14.29
C PHE A 27 11.08 -1.07 13.53
N ASN A 28 11.11 -1.46 12.26
CA ASN A 28 9.90 -1.56 11.45
C ASN A 28 9.05 -2.75 11.89
N ILE A 29 9.65 -3.88 12.26
CA ILE A 29 8.93 -5.04 12.82
C ILE A 29 8.19 -4.63 14.10
N SER A 30 8.89 -3.96 15.02
CA SER A 30 8.26 -3.50 16.27
C SER A 30 7.27 -2.35 16.06
N HIS A 31 7.43 -1.55 15.00
CA HIS A 31 6.51 -0.49 14.64
C HIS A 31 5.19 -1.04 14.08
N ILE A 32 5.23 -2.00 13.14
CA ILE A 32 4.03 -2.61 12.58
C ILE A 32 3.28 -3.48 13.59
N ALA A 33 4.01 -4.12 14.53
CA ALA A 33 3.40 -4.91 15.58
C ALA A 33 2.48 -4.06 16.50
N LYS A 34 2.75 -2.75 16.64
CA LYS A 34 1.86 -1.83 17.39
C LYS A 34 0.51 -1.59 16.69
N HIS A 35 0.39 -2.00 15.44
CA HIS A 35 -0.83 -1.90 14.63
C HIS A 35 -1.52 -3.25 14.44
N ASP A 36 -1.15 -4.29 15.21
CA ASP A 36 -1.68 -5.66 15.07
C ASP A 36 -1.50 -6.22 13.64
N VAL A 37 -0.36 -5.87 13.03
CA VAL A 37 0.09 -6.35 11.72
C VAL A 37 1.46 -7.01 11.86
N SER A 38 1.56 -8.24 11.37
CA SER A 38 2.82 -9.00 11.31
C SER A 38 3.55 -8.79 9.97
N ALA A 39 4.87 -9.07 9.95
CA ALA A 39 5.65 -9.03 8.71
C ALA A 39 5.08 -9.97 7.64
N ASN A 40 4.61 -11.16 8.04
CA ASN A 40 3.95 -12.10 7.13
C ASN A 40 2.69 -11.51 6.50
N GLU A 41 1.84 -10.83 7.27
CA GLU A 41 0.64 -10.18 6.73
C GLU A 41 0.99 -9.06 5.74
N VAL A 42 2.10 -8.36 5.96
CA VAL A 42 2.61 -7.37 4.99
C VAL A 42 3.07 -8.05 3.71
N GLU A 43 3.82 -9.14 3.81
CA GLU A 43 4.26 -9.91 2.64
C GLU A 43 3.08 -10.49 1.85
N GLU A 44 2.07 -11.03 2.55
CA GLU A 44 0.83 -11.49 1.93
C GLU A 44 0.08 -10.36 1.24
N ALA A 45 -0.06 -9.20 1.89
CA ALA A 45 -0.70 -8.03 1.30
C ALA A 45 0.06 -7.52 0.07
N CYS A 46 1.40 -7.54 0.08
CA CYS A 46 2.22 -7.18 -1.07
C CYS A 46 2.07 -8.19 -2.23
N LYS A 47 1.93 -9.49 -1.94
CA LYS A 47 1.68 -10.53 -2.96
C LYS A 47 0.27 -10.42 -3.54
N ASN A 48 -0.72 -10.19 -2.70
CA ASN A 48 -2.11 -9.99 -3.06
C ASN A 48 -2.41 -8.48 -3.18
N GLN A 49 -1.62 -7.78 -4.00
CA GLN A 49 -1.78 -6.36 -4.25
C GLN A 49 -3.15 -6.11 -4.91
N ILE A 50 -3.89 -5.13 -4.40
CA ILE A 50 -5.14 -4.64 -4.97
C ILE A 50 -4.90 -3.36 -5.75
N ASP A 51 -4.17 -2.42 -5.13
CA ASP A 51 -3.87 -1.13 -5.75
C ASP A 51 -2.65 -0.48 -5.07
N VAL A 52 -1.94 0.38 -5.79
CA VAL A 52 -0.85 1.19 -5.25
C VAL A 52 -1.01 2.65 -5.65
N LEU A 53 -1.10 3.50 -4.63
CA LEU A 53 -1.09 4.94 -4.79
C LEU A 53 0.31 5.49 -4.55
N SER A 54 0.83 6.24 -5.50
CA SER A 54 2.08 6.98 -5.30
C SER A 54 1.78 8.28 -4.56
N GLY A 55 2.39 8.45 -3.40
CA GLY A 55 2.29 9.65 -2.57
C GLY A 55 3.41 10.65 -2.84
N TYR A 56 3.41 11.74 -2.06
CA TYR A 56 4.52 12.68 -2.01
C TYR A 56 5.78 12.01 -1.44
N ASP A 57 6.96 12.51 -1.83
CA ASP A 57 8.25 12.12 -1.23
C ASP A 57 8.64 10.65 -1.45
N SER A 58 8.39 10.10 -2.64
CA SER A 58 8.76 8.71 -3.04
C SER A 58 8.14 7.58 -2.20
N ARG A 59 7.07 7.90 -1.45
CA ARG A 59 6.31 6.92 -0.68
C ARG A 59 5.21 6.33 -1.53
N GLN A 60 5.05 5.02 -1.46
CA GLN A 60 3.99 4.28 -2.12
C GLN A 60 3.07 3.71 -1.06
N MET A 61 1.77 3.89 -1.24
CA MET A 61 0.74 3.33 -0.39
C MET A 61 0.15 2.14 -1.13
N LEU A 62 0.49 0.95 -0.68
CA LEU A 62 -0.03 -0.30 -1.19
C LEU A 62 -1.27 -0.71 -0.39
N PHE A 63 -2.33 -1.06 -1.10
CA PHE A 63 -3.49 -1.74 -0.56
C PHE A 63 -3.40 -3.20 -0.98
N GLY A 64 -3.50 -4.09 0.01
CA GLY A 64 -3.42 -5.52 -0.24
C GLY A 64 -4.30 -6.31 0.72
N LYS A 65 -4.40 -7.60 0.44
CA LYS A 65 -5.22 -8.53 1.22
C LYS A 65 -4.39 -9.65 1.79
N THR A 66 -4.52 -9.86 3.09
CA THR A 66 -3.95 -11.05 3.75
C THR A 66 -4.68 -12.31 3.30
N ASN A 67 -4.05 -13.47 3.47
CA ASN A 67 -4.67 -14.75 3.16
C ASN A 67 -5.91 -15.05 4.03
N ASN A 68 -5.98 -14.41 5.21
CA ASN A 68 -7.14 -14.46 6.11
C ASN A 68 -8.27 -13.50 5.69
N GLY A 69 -8.12 -12.76 4.60
CA GLY A 69 -9.14 -11.85 4.05
C GLY A 69 -9.17 -10.46 4.68
N ARG A 70 -8.24 -10.12 5.58
CA ARG A 70 -8.09 -8.74 6.10
C ARG A 70 -7.43 -7.85 5.07
N TYR A 71 -7.94 -6.63 4.90
CA TYR A 71 -7.28 -5.58 4.12
C TYR A 71 -6.24 -4.85 4.95
N VAL A 72 -5.02 -4.79 4.43
CA VAL A 72 -3.88 -4.12 5.05
C VAL A 72 -3.40 -3.03 4.11
N THR A 73 -3.15 -1.86 4.68
CA THR A 73 -2.51 -0.74 3.99
C THR A 73 -1.05 -0.68 4.41
N VAL A 74 -0.16 -0.77 3.44
CA VAL A 74 1.29 -0.78 3.64
C VAL A 74 1.88 0.48 3.02
N ILE A 75 2.65 1.23 3.80
CA ILE A 75 3.40 2.38 3.31
C ILE A 75 4.84 1.94 3.06
N LEU A 76 5.24 2.01 1.81
CA LEU A 76 6.54 1.59 1.30
C LEU A 76 7.34 2.81 0.84
N THR A 77 8.64 2.75 1.04
CA THR A 77 9.60 3.67 0.39
C THR A 77 10.53 2.84 -0.48
N LYS A 78 10.66 3.24 -1.75
CA LYS A 78 11.61 2.61 -2.67
C LYS A 78 13.03 2.87 -2.21
N LYS A 79 13.86 1.82 -2.09
CA LYS A 79 15.27 1.97 -1.71
C LYS A 79 16.17 1.91 -2.94
N THR A 80 16.37 0.72 -3.49
CA THR A 80 17.24 0.51 -4.64
C THR A 80 16.68 -0.67 -5.45
N GLY A 81 16.67 -0.56 -6.78
CA GLY A 81 16.07 -1.58 -7.64
C GLY A 81 14.60 -1.83 -7.29
N SER A 82 14.29 -3.09 -6.98
CA SER A 82 12.96 -3.59 -6.60
C SER A 82 12.84 -3.89 -5.10
N THR A 83 13.78 -3.37 -4.29
CA THR A 83 13.77 -3.46 -2.82
C THR A 83 13.04 -2.27 -2.21
N TYR A 84 12.08 -2.58 -1.33
CA TYR A 84 11.24 -1.61 -0.65
C TYR A 84 11.41 -1.68 0.86
N TYR A 85 11.41 -0.51 1.51
CA TYR A 85 11.39 -0.42 2.96
C TYR A 85 9.98 -0.22 3.48
N VAL A 86 9.56 -1.02 4.44
CA VAL A 86 8.26 -0.89 5.11
C VAL A 86 8.35 0.22 6.14
N VAL A 87 7.72 1.36 5.85
CA VAL A 87 7.65 2.51 6.77
C VAL A 87 6.62 2.24 7.85
N THR A 88 5.43 1.78 7.46
CA THR A 88 4.36 1.39 8.38
C THR A 88 3.38 0.46 7.67
N ALA A 89 2.69 -0.38 8.43
CA ALA A 89 1.60 -1.20 7.95
C ALA A 89 0.50 -1.20 9.01
N ARG A 90 -0.75 -1.12 8.55
CA ARG A 90 -1.92 -1.07 9.42
C ARG A 90 -3.13 -1.68 8.74
N ASP A 91 -4.14 -2.02 9.54
CA ASP A 91 -5.46 -2.29 9.01
C ASP A 91 -5.95 -1.13 8.12
N THR A 92 -6.54 -1.50 6.98
CA THR A 92 -7.17 -0.53 6.09
C THR A 92 -8.35 0.11 6.80
N SER A 93 -8.35 1.45 6.84
CA SER A 93 -9.36 2.22 7.57
C SER A 93 -10.73 2.08 6.93
N LYS A 94 -11.81 2.31 7.69
CA LYS A 94 -13.19 2.21 7.16
C LYS A 94 -13.44 3.10 5.93
N LYS A 95 -12.79 4.26 5.86
CA LYS A 95 -12.91 5.20 4.74
C LYS A 95 -12.24 4.65 3.48
N GLU A 96 -11.08 4.01 3.63
CA GLU A 96 -10.32 3.42 2.54
C GLU A 96 -10.90 2.07 2.11
N ARG A 97 -11.56 1.31 3.00
CA ARG A 97 -12.12 -0.01 2.66
C ARG A 97 -13.04 0.05 1.45
N ARG A 98 -13.95 1.03 1.39
CA ARG A 98 -14.86 1.17 0.24
C ARG A 98 -14.08 1.30 -1.07
N TYR A 99 -13.05 2.14 -1.07
CA TYR A 99 -12.15 2.29 -2.22
C TYR A 99 -11.48 0.97 -2.59
N VAL A 100 -10.88 0.27 -1.62
CA VAL A 100 -10.17 -0.99 -1.84
C VAL A 100 -11.11 -2.08 -2.36
N TYR A 101 -12.33 -2.19 -1.81
CA TYR A 101 -13.35 -3.11 -2.32
C TYR A 101 -13.73 -2.81 -3.76
N ASP A 102 -13.93 -1.53 -4.10
CA ASP A 102 -14.27 -1.13 -5.46
C ASP A 102 -13.12 -1.43 -6.45
N GLN A 103 -11.85 -1.37 -6.01
CA GLN A 103 -10.70 -1.75 -6.84
C GLN A 103 -10.55 -3.27 -6.98
N GLU A 104 -10.78 -4.05 -5.93
CA GLU A 104 -10.70 -5.53 -5.98
C GLU A 104 -11.76 -6.16 -6.91
N ASN A 105 -12.90 -5.50 -7.08
CA ASN A 105 -14.03 -6.01 -7.88
C ASN A 105 -14.16 -5.36 -9.29
N LYS A 106 -13.13 -4.64 -9.75
CA LYS A 106 -13.06 -4.15 -11.12
C LYS A 106 -12.55 -5.23 -12.07
#